data_AF-A0A3D3R4B5-F1
#
_entry.id   AF-A0A3D3R4B5-F1
#
_cell.length_a   1.000
_cell.length_b   1.000
_cell.length_c   1.000
_cell.angle_alpha   90.00
_cell.angle_beta   90.00
_cell.angle_gamma   90.00
#
_symmetry.space_group_name_H-M   'P 1'
#
loop_
_entity.id
_entity.type
_entity.pdbx_description
1 polymer ?
#
loop_
_entity_poly.entity_id
_entity_poly.type
_entity_poly.pdbx_seq_one_letter_code
_entity_poly.pdbx_strand_id
1 'polypeptide(L)'
;MKLKTLIPLGVITLVLTGLFLNHHEASQPLVKLPKKIKYVRYAQNVKISDFGVVGDGKTDDTAAIQKLVDESVGVLRFPTGQYRFTKPVVIDLAKVGPTSISGDGTATILMEGEGPAFRFIGTHNGTASPKTIQPA
;
A
#
# COMPACT_ATOMS: atom_id res chain seq x y z
N MET A 1 -53.89 -47.91 24.15
CA MET A 1 -52.87 -48.95 24.44
C MET A 1 -52.54 -49.67 23.14
N LYS A 2 -51.25 -49.97 22.90
CA LYS A 2 -50.56 -50.23 21.60
C LYS A 2 -50.12 -48.90 20.94
N LEU A 3 -48.87 -48.67 20.53
CA LEU A 3 -47.90 -49.61 19.94
C LEU A 3 -46.45 -49.03 19.97
N LYS A 4 -45.48 -49.85 20.43
CA LYS A 4 -44.09 -50.16 19.95
C LYS A 4 -43.16 -48.98 19.53
N THR A 5 -41.83 -49.00 19.64
CA THR A 5 -40.82 -50.06 19.34
C THR A 5 -39.44 -49.47 19.76
N LEU A 6 -38.69 -50.10 20.67
CA LEU A 6 -37.47 -50.89 20.43
C LEU A 6 -36.21 -50.08 20.02
N ILE A 7 -35.23 -50.07 20.93
CA ILE A 7 -33.84 -49.61 20.74
C ILE A 7 -33.04 -50.73 20.03
N PRO A 8 -31.97 -50.41 19.31
CA PRO A 8 -30.72 -51.11 19.67
C PRO A 8 -29.50 -50.19 19.71
N LEU A 9 -28.66 -50.45 20.72
CA LEU A 9 -27.27 -50.03 20.83
C LEU A 9 -26.50 -50.47 19.58
N GLY A 10 -25.79 -49.53 18.95
CA GLY A 10 -24.86 -49.83 17.88
C GLY A 10 -23.80 -48.75 17.75
N VAL A 11 -22.61 -49.06 18.27
CA VAL A 11 -21.33 -48.65 17.70
C VAL A 11 -20.87 -47.20 17.95
N ILE A 12 -20.03 -47.11 18.97
CA ILE A 12 -18.87 -46.23 19.11
C ILE A 12 -18.21 -45.90 17.75
N THR A 13 -18.32 -44.64 17.34
CA THR A 13 -17.33 -43.90 16.54
C THR A 13 -17.24 -42.51 17.17
N LEU A 14 -16.35 -42.31 18.13
CA LEU A 14 -14.97 -41.85 17.96
C LEU A 14 -14.90 -40.44 17.33
N VAL A 15 -14.28 -39.54 18.09
CA VAL A 15 -13.52 -38.35 17.68
C VAL A 15 -14.24 -37.00 17.71
N LEU A 16 -13.76 -36.21 18.68
CA LEU A 16 -13.68 -34.75 18.74
C LEU A 16 -15.00 -33.98 18.67
N THR A 17 -15.42 -33.56 19.86
CA THR A 17 -15.57 -32.14 20.21
C THR A 17 -15.04 -31.17 19.13
N GLY A 18 -15.88 -30.94 18.13
CA GLY A 18 -15.79 -29.80 17.24
C GLY A 18 -16.06 -28.56 18.06
N LEU A 19 -14.98 -27.97 18.58
CA LEU A 19 -14.86 -26.55 18.87
C LEU A 19 -15.26 -25.82 17.59
N PHE A 20 -16.57 -25.61 17.40
CA PHE A 20 -17.06 -24.71 16.39
C PHE A 20 -16.53 -23.34 16.77
N LEU A 21 -15.50 -22.91 16.02
CA LEU A 21 -15.03 -21.55 16.03
C LEU A 21 -16.25 -20.65 15.96
N ASN A 22 -16.35 -19.74 16.93
CA ASN A 22 -17.10 -18.51 16.78
C ASN A 22 -16.56 -17.78 15.55
N HIS A 23 -17.05 -18.10 14.36
CA HIS A 23 -17.05 -17.18 13.24
C HIS A 23 -18.20 -16.21 13.50
N HIS A 24 -17.98 -15.29 14.43
CA HIS A 24 -18.80 -14.11 14.50
C HIS A 24 -18.36 -13.25 13.31
N GLU A 25 -18.96 -13.50 12.14
CA GLU A 25 -19.03 -12.50 11.09
C GLU A 25 -19.79 -11.30 11.67
N ALA A 26 -19.05 -10.40 12.31
CA ALA A 26 -19.53 -9.06 12.55
C ALA A 26 -19.57 -8.37 11.18
N SER A 27 -20.69 -8.50 10.48
CA SER A 27 -21.05 -7.60 9.39
C SER A 27 -21.13 -6.19 9.97
N GLN A 28 -20.02 -5.44 9.88
CA GLN A 28 -19.98 -4.04 10.27
C GLN A 28 -21.03 -3.27 9.45
N PRO A 29 -21.92 -2.47 10.05
CA PRO A 29 -22.89 -1.69 9.29
C PRO A 29 -22.16 -0.65 8.45
N LEU A 30 -22.54 -0.54 7.18
CA LEU A 30 -22.00 0.45 6.25
C LEU A 30 -22.25 1.86 6.80
N VAL A 31 -21.18 2.50 7.28
CA VAL A 31 -21.18 3.93 7.57
C VAL A 31 -21.51 4.67 6.27
N LYS A 32 -22.65 5.37 6.23
CA LYS A 32 -23.02 6.21 5.08
C LYS A 32 -22.01 7.37 4.98
N LEU A 33 -21.08 7.25 4.04
CA LEU A 33 -20.02 8.24 3.81
C LEU A 33 -20.61 9.55 3.27
N PRO A 34 -20.14 10.72 3.74
CA PRO A 34 -20.54 12.01 3.20
C PRO A 34 -20.13 12.17 1.73
N LYS A 35 -21.01 12.82 0.97
CA LYS A 35 -20.95 13.00 -0.48
C LYS A 35 -19.75 13.89 -0.88
N LYS A 36 -18.82 13.29 -1.65
CA LYS A 36 -17.65 13.88 -2.36
C LYS A 36 -16.71 14.74 -1.51
N ILE A 37 -15.83 14.08 -0.77
CA ILE A 37 -14.49 14.59 -0.52
C ILE A 37 -13.62 14.07 -1.67
N LYS A 38 -12.82 14.92 -2.34
CA LYS A 38 -11.72 14.48 -3.21
C LYS A 38 -10.67 13.83 -2.31
N TYR A 39 -10.95 12.63 -1.80
CA TYR A 39 -9.93 11.83 -1.17
C TYR A 39 -8.88 11.60 -2.25
N VAL A 40 -7.67 12.14 -2.02
CA VAL A 40 -6.46 11.70 -2.70
C VAL A 40 -6.59 10.19 -2.81
N ARG A 41 -6.49 9.66 -4.03
CA ARG A 41 -6.53 8.22 -4.27
C ARG A 41 -5.26 7.66 -3.63
N TYR A 42 -5.23 7.55 -2.30
CA TYR A 42 -4.23 6.80 -1.53
C TYR A 42 -4.48 5.37 -1.92
N ALA A 43 -3.91 5.00 -3.06
CA ALA A 43 -4.23 3.78 -3.72
C ALA A 43 -3.45 2.68 -3.00
N GLN A 44 -4.06 2.15 -1.95
CA GLN A 44 -3.57 0.95 -1.26
C GLN A 44 -3.38 -0.23 -2.24
N ASN A 45 -3.92 -0.12 -3.47
CA ASN A 45 -3.88 -1.13 -4.52
C ASN A 45 -3.11 -0.73 -5.79
N VAL A 46 -2.38 0.40 -5.84
CA VAL A 46 -1.55 0.71 -7.02
C VAL A 46 -0.22 -0.05 -6.89
N LYS A 47 0.05 -0.93 -7.86
CA LYS A 47 1.33 -1.63 -7.96
C LYS A 47 2.25 -0.90 -8.92
N ILE A 48 3.52 -0.82 -8.56
CA ILE A 48 4.53 -0.19 -9.41
C ILE A 48 4.75 -0.98 -10.72
N SER A 49 4.51 -2.29 -10.70
CA SER A 49 4.56 -3.15 -11.89
C SER A 49 3.56 -2.75 -12.97
N ASP A 50 2.42 -2.17 -12.59
CA ASP A 50 1.39 -1.72 -13.54
C ASP A 50 1.88 -0.55 -14.41
N PHE A 51 2.99 0.07 -14.00
CA PHE A 51 3.65 1.18 -14.69
C PHE A 51 4.88 0.75 -15.48
N GLY A 52 5.16 -0.55 -15.56
CA GLY A 52 6.30 -1.10 -16.29
C GLY A 52 7.60 -1.13 -15.49
N VAL A 53 7.53 -0.98 -14.16
CA VAL A 53 8.69 -1.13 -13.28
C VAL A 53 9.04 -2.60 -13.14
N VAL A 54 10.31 -2.96 -13.34
CA VAL A 54 10.79 -4.34 -13.38
C VAL A 54 11.47 -4.75 -12.07
N GLY A 55 12.38 -3.95 -11.53
CA GLY A 55 13.05 -4.24 -10.25
C GLY A 55 14.09 -5.38 -10.30
N ASP A 56 14.75 -5.59 -11.44
CA ASP A 56 15.75 -6.66 -11.67
C ASP A 56 17.22 -6.22 -11.48
N GLY A 57 17.46 -4.96 -11.14
CA GLY A 57 18.78 -4.34 -10.96
C GLY A 57 19.51 -4.00 -12.27
N LYS A 58 18.91 -4.25 -13.42
CA LYS A 58 19.52 -4.07 -14.75
C LYS A 58 18.71 -3.14 -15.64
N THR A 59 17.40 -3.32 -15.66
CA THR A 59 16.47 -2.50 -16.42
C THR A 59 16.42 -1.10 -15.80
N ASP A 60 16.49 -0.07 -16.64
CA ASP A 60 16.31 1.30 -16.18
C ASP A 60 14.83 1.58 -15.86
N ASP A 61 14.50 1.59 -14.57
CA ASP A 61 13.14 1.80 -14.07
C ASP A 61 12.77 3.29 -13.93
N THR A 62 13.70 4.21 -14.20
CA THR A 62 13.53 5.63 -13.87
C THR A 62 12.28 6.25 -14.50
N ALA A 63 12.06 6.01 -15.79
CA ALA A 63 10.92 6.61 -16.51
C ALA A 63 9.57 6.05 -16.05
N ALA A 64 9.51 4.76 -15.73
CA ALA A 64 8.32 4.11 -15.21
C ALA A 64 7.95 4.64 -13.82
N ILE A 65 8.95 4.80 -12.93
CA ILE A 65 8.74 5.40 -11.61
C ILE A 65 8.37 6.87 -11.69
N GLN A 66 8.99 7.65 -12.59
CA GLN A 66 8.59 9.06 -12.79
C GLN A 66 7.13 9.17 -13.21
N LYS A 67 6.68 8.35 -14.17
CA LYS A 67 5.27 8.32 -14.58
C LYS A 67 4.34 8.00 -13.41
N LEU A 68 4.71 7.04 -12.57
CA LEU A 68 3.95 6.70 -11.36
C LEU A 68 3.85 7.88 -10.38
N VAL A 69 4.93 8.64 -10.19
CA VAL A 69 4.93 9.87 -9.38
C VAL A 69 3.98 10.90 -9.97
N ASP A 70 4.03 11.10 -11.29
CA ASP A 70 3.22 12.09 -11.99
C ASP A 70 1.71 11.81 -11.88
N GLU A 71 1.31 10.55 -11.71
CA GLU A 71 -0.09 10.15 -11.41
C GLU A 71 -0.56 10.50 -9.99
N SER A 72 0.29 11.11 -9.15
CA SER A 72 -0.06 11.57 -7.80
C SER A 72 -0.65 10.46 -6.91
N VAL A 73 -0.07 9.27 -6.98
CA VAL A 73 -0.53 8.07 -6.24
C VAL A 73 -0.40 8.17 -4.71
N GLY A 74 0.33 9.19 -4.23
CA GLY A 74 0.53 9.51 -2.82
C GLY A 74 1.53 8.61 -2.09
N VAL A 75 1.61 7.32 -2.42
CA VAL A 75 2.59 6.39 -1.84
C VAL A 75 3.28 5.59 -2.94
N LEU A 76 4.60 5.69 -3.03
CA LEU A 76 5.42 4.79 -3.84
C LEU A 76 5.82 3.59 -2.98
N ARG A 77 5.21 2.43 -3.23
CA ARG A 77 5.47 1.18 -2.50
C ARG A 77 6.36 0.26 -3.33
N PHE A 78 7.57 0.02 -2.88
CA PHE A 78 8.55 -0.84 -3.53
C PHE A 78 8.59 -2.21 -2.85
N PRO A 79 8.10 -3.29 -3.50
CA PRO A 79 8.38 -4.65 -3.07
C PRO A 79 9.88 -4.94 -3.08
N THR A 80 10.29 -6.05 -2.45
CA THR A 80 11.63 -6.63 -2.64
C THR A 80 12.03 -6.65 -4.11
N GLY A 81 13.21 -6.12 -4.41
CA GLY A 81 13.72 -5.96 -5.77
C GLY A 81 14.90 -4.98 -5.80
N GLN A 82 15.54 -4.87 -6.95
CA GLN A 82 16.60 -3.89 -7.20
C GLN A 82 16.16 -2.95 -8.32
N TYR A 83 15.97 -1.67 -8.01
CA TYR A 83 15.42 -0.69 -8.95
C TYR A 83 16.54 0.23 -9.41
N ARG A 84 16.95 0.08 -10.67
CA ARG A 84 18.07 0.82 -11.23
C ARG A 84 17.60 2.14 -11.83
N PHE A 85 18.17 3.25 -11.35
CA PHE A 85 17.88 4.60 -11.80
C PHE A 85 19.11 5.20 -12.49
N THR A 86 18.92 5.83 -13.64
CA THR A 86 19.99 6.52 -14.41
C THR A 86 19.92 8.05 -14.29
N LYS A 87 18.87 8.57 -13.65
CA LYS A 87 18.70 10.00 -13.35
C LYS A 87 17.73 10.19 -12.18
N PRO A 88 17.67 11.37 -11.56
CA PRO A 88 16.77 11.62 -10.44
C PRO A 88 15.29 11.47 -10.83
N VAL A 89 14.52 10.81 -9.98
CA VAL A 89 13.06 10.91 -9.97
C VAL A 89 12.67 12.17 -9.21
N VAL A 90 11.97 13.09 -9.88
CA VAL A 90 11.59 14.38 -9.31
C VAL A 90 10.19 14.28 -8.71
N ILE A 91 10.07 14.64 -7.43
CA ILE A 91 8.82 14.67 -6.67
C ILE A 91 8.54 16.13 -6.32
N ASP A 92 7.81 16.80 -7.20
CA ASP A 92 7.38 18.19 -7.01
C ASP A 92 6.07 18.24 -6.21
N LEU A 93 6.19 18.50 -4.91
CA LEU A 93 5.06 18.45 -3.98
C LEU A 93 4.00 19.51 -4.26
N ALA A 94 4.32 20.57 -5.03
CA ALA A 94 3.32 21.52 -5.52
C ALA A 94 2.40 20.89 -6.58
N LYS A 95 2.93 19.95 -7.38
CA LYS A 95 2.21 19.28 -8.47
C LYS A 95 1.53 18.00 -8.02
N VAL A 96 2.26 17.14 -7.30
CA VAL A 96 1.80 15.78 -6.97
C VAL A 96 1.19 15.65 -5.58
N GLY A 97 1.27 16.72 -4.78
CA GLY A 97 0.80 16.72 -3.40
C GLY A 97 1.66 15.85 -2.46
N PRO A 98 1.16 15.56 -1.25
CA PRO A 98 1.88 14.76 -0.26
C PRO A 98 2.24 13.37 -0.82
N THR A 99 3.54 13.06 -0.80
CA THR A 99 4.07 11.80 -1.35
C THR A 99 4.96 11.12 -0.31
N SER A 100 4.79 9.82 -0.12
CA SER A 100 5.68 8.98 0.68
C SER A 100 6.32 7.86 -0.15
N ILE A 101 7.41 7.32 0.38
CA ILE A 101 8.16 6.21 -0.21
C ILE A 101 8.21 5.11 0.85
N SER A 102 7.82 3.89 0.49
CA SER A 102 7.82 2.71 1.35
C SER A 102 8.54 1.56 0.66
N GLY A 103 9.47 0.91 1.35
CA GLY A 103 10.07 -0.35 0.91
C GLY A 103 9.54 -1.51 1.74
N ASP A 104 9.06 -2.55 1.08
CA ASP A 104 8.53 -3.75 1.74
C ASP A 104 9.62 -4.83 1.70
N GLY A 105 10.45 -4.88 2.74
CA GLY A 105 11.55 -5.85 2.87
C GLY A 105 12.87 -5.31 2.31
N THR A 106 13.48 -6.03 1.36
CA THR A 106 14.82 -5.75 0.84
C THR A 106 14.78 -5.04 -0.51
N ALA A 107 13.97 -3.98 -0.62
CA ALA A 107 13.96 -3.11 -1.79
C ALA A 107 15.25 -2.26 -1.81
N THR A 108 16.00 -2.34 -2.91
CA THR A 108 17.25 -1.58 -3.10
C THR A 108 17.08 -0.63 -4.26
N ILE A 109 17.39 0.65 -4.05
CA ILE A 109 17.45 1.64 -5.12
C ILE A 109 18.92 1.80 -5.53
N LEU A 110 19.21 1.53 -6.80
CA LEU A 110 20.55 1.63 -7.38
C LEU A 110 20.63 2.88 -8.25
N MET A 111 21.29 3.93 -7.76
CA MET A 111 21.52 5.16 -8.53
C MET A 111 22.82 5.06 -9.32
N GLU A 112 22.72 5.04 -10.65
CA GLU A 112 23.87 5.00 -11.58
C GLU A 112 24.02 6.28 -12.41
N GLY A 113 23.22 7.31 -12.13
CA GLY A 113 23.33 8.63 -12.76
C GLY A 113 23.82 9.71 -11.80
N GLU A 114 23.99 10.92 -12.33
CA GLU A 114 24.30 12.09 -11.51
C GLU A 114 23.12 12.50 -10.62
N GLY A 115 23.44 12.92 -9.39
CA GLY A 115 22.46 13.44 -8.43
C GLY A 115 21.79 12.38 -7.56
N PRO A 116 20.75 12.78 -6.79
CA PRO A 116 20.05 11.87 -5.89
C PRO A 116 19.06 10.96 -6.64
N ALA A 117 18.80 9.76 -6.12
CA ALA A 117 17.76 8.88 -6.68
C ALA A 117 16.36 9.51 -6.65
N PHE A 118 16.02 10.18 -5.54
CA PHE A 118 14.79 10.94 -5.40
C PHE A 118 15.10 12.40 -5.07
N ARG A 119 14.48 13.33 -5.79
CA ARG A 119 14.59 14.77 -5.56
C ARG A 119 13.24 15.34 -5.17
N PHE A 120 13.06 15.64 -3.88
CA PHE A 120 11.88 16.34 -3.39
C PHE A 120 12.00 17.85 -3.61
N ILE A 121 10.97 18.45 -4.21
CA ILE A 121 10.80 19.89 -4.32
C ILE A 121 9.61 20.26 -3.43
N GLY A 122 9.88 20.93 -2.31
CA GLY A 122 8.85 21.40 -1.37
C GLY A 122 8.16 22.68 -1.81
N THR A 123 7.15 23.10 -1.06
CA THR A 123 6.31 24.27 -1.37
C THR A 123 6.55 25.48 -0.47
N HIS A 124 7.56 25.45 0.40
CA HIS A 124 7.80 26.53 1.36
C HIS A 124 8.63 27.66 0.74
N ASN A 125 8.11 28.88 0.77
CA ASN A 125 8.83 30.09 0.36
C ASN A 125 9.61 30.64 1.57
N GLY A 126 10.78 30.08 1.84
CA GLY A 126 11.66 30.49 2.95
C GLY A 126 12.61 29.38 3.38
N THR A 127 13.35 29.58 4.47
CA THR A 127 14.06 28.48 5.14
C THR A 127 13.14 27.83 6.16
N ALA A 128 13.32 26.54 6.46
CA ALA A 128 12.70 25.87 7.62
C ALA A 128 13.25 26.37 8.98
N SER A 129 13.77 27.60 9.03
CA SER A 129 14.27 28.23 10.24
C SER A 129 13.06 28.61 11.11
N PRO A 130 13.05 28.28 12.42
CA PRO A 130 11.94 28.65 13.30
C PRO A 130 11.69 30.15 13.34
N LYS A 131 12.74 30.96 13.13
CA LYS A 131 12.70 32.43 13.15
C LYS A 131 12.01 33.04 11.92
N THR A 132 11.74 32.27 10.86
CA THR A 132 11.19 32.77 9.59
C THR A 132 9.75 32.32 9.34
N ILE A 133 9.13 31.62 10.28
CA ILE A 133 7.70 31.28 10.23
C ILE A 133 6.89 32.46 10.79
N GLN A 134 6.02 33.08 9.99
CA GLN A 134 5.03 34.05 10.48
C GLN A 134 3.81 33.30 11.06
N PRO A 135 3.30 33.67 12.24
CA PRO A 135 2.08 33.08 12.78
C PRO A 135 0.87 33.41 11.90
N ALA A 136 -0.08 32.48 11.86
CA ALA A 136 -1.32 32.56 11.05
C ALA A 136 -2.30 33.61 11.58
#